data_AF-A0A5C3LEA3-F1
#
_entry.id   AF-A0A5C3LEA3-F1
#
_cell.length_a   1.000
_cell.length_b   1.000
_cell.length_c   1.000
_cell.angle_alpha   90.00
_cell.angle_beta   90.00
_cell.angle_gamma   90.00
#
_symmetry.space_group_name_H-M   'P 1'
#
loop_
_entity.id
_entity.type
_entity.pdbx_description
1 polymer ?
#
loop_
_entity_poly.entity_id
_entity_poly.type
_entity_poly.pdbx_seq_one_letter_code
_entity_poly.pdbx_strand_id
1 'polypeptide(L)'
;MSSTKPTSSEDILGQKYDRCLADLLVKSVGVVASVIFFRRRTWPIALSTGFGAGAAYADCDRSFNPARIPGTRIIPQSEVKQ
;
A
#
# COMPACT_ATOMS: atom_id res chain seq x y z
N MET A 1 -13.17 -9.29 -24.73
CA MET A 1 -12.25 -10.40 -24.41
C MET A 1 -10.92 -9.78 -24.05
N SER A 2 -10.59 -9.66 -22.76
CA SER A 2 -9.31 -9.10 -22.33
C SER A 2 -8.23 -10.14 -22.61
N SER A 3 -7.31 -9.83 -23.52
CA SER A 3 -6.23 -10.73 -23.92
C SER A 3 -5.40 -11.10 -22.68
N THR A 4 -5.48 -12.36 -22.24
CA THR A 4 -4.66 -12.88 -21.14
C THR A 4 -3.28 -13.15 -21.70
N LYS A 5 -2.47 -12.09 -21.78
CA LYS A 5 -1.03 -12.22 -21.98
C LYS A 5 -0.49 -12.98 -20.76
N PRO A 6 0.41 -13.97 -20.91
CA PRO A 6 1.03 -14.60 -19.76
C PRO A 6 1.61 -13.49 -18.89
N THR A 7 1.14 -13.39 -17.64
CA THR A 7 1.60 -12.36 -16.70
C THR A 7 3.10 -12.46 -16.60
N SER A 8 3.81 -11.49 -17.19
CA SER A 8 5.25 -11.39 -17.03
C SER A 8 5.52 -11.17 -15.56
N SER A 9 6.66 -11.66 -15.07
CA SER A 9 7.14 -11.34 -13.72
C SER A 9 7.21 -9.82 -13.48
N GLU A 10 7.41 -9.03 -14.55
CA GLU A 10 7.41 -7.56 -14.52
C GLU A 10 6.01 -6.98 -14.26
N ASP A 11 4.96 -7.57 -14.86
CA ASP A 11 3.57 -7.13 -14.69
C ASP A 11 3.08 -7.37 -13.25
N ILE A 12 3.50 -8.48 -12.63
CA ILE A 12 3.19 -8.79 -11.23
C ILE A 12 3.88 -7.80 -10.28
N LEU A 13 5.14 -7.47 -10.55
CA LEU A 13 5.87 -6.45 -9.78
C LEU A 13 5.23 -5.07 -9.94
N GLY A 14 4.85 -4.71 -11.17
CA GLY A 14 4.15 -3.46 -11.47
C GLY A 14 2.84 -3.34 -10.71
N GLN A 15 2.01 -4.40 -10.68
CA GLN A 15 0.75 -4.40 -9.93
C GLN A 15 0.95 -4.22 -8.42
N LYS A 16 1.97 -4.85 -7.82
CA LYS A 16 2.26 -4.67 -6.38
C LYS A 16 2.72 -3.25 -6.07
N TYR A 17 3.53 -2.68 -6.96
CA TYR A 17 4.03 -1.32 -6.82
C TYR A 17 2.91 -0.28 -6.96
N ASP A 18 2.01 -0.46 -7.92
CA ASP A 18 0.86 0.42 -8.13
C ASP A 18 -0.10 0.37 -6.93
N ARG A 19 -0.36 -0.82 -6.38
CA ARG A 19 -1.15 -0.99 -5.14
C ARG A 19 -0.53 -0.23 -3.97
N CYS A 20 0.79 -0.33 -3.83
CA CYS A 20 1.55 0.34 -2.77
C CYS A 20 1.48 1.87 -2.91
N LEU A 21 1.68 2.38 -4.12
CA LEU A 21 1.57 3.81 -4.42
C LEU A 21 0.18 4.36 -4.15
N ALA A 22 -0.86 3.64 -4.56
CA ALA A 22 -2.24 4.04 -4.31
C ALA A 22 -2.53 4.17 -2.81
N ASP A 23 -2.09 3.21 -2.00
CA ASP A 23 -2.28 3.22 -0.54
C ASP A 23 -1.50 4.37 0.14
N LEU A 24 -0.26 4.61 -0.32
CA LEU A 24 0.56 5.75 0.13
C LEU A 24 -0.11 7.10 -0.18
N LEU A 25 -0.68 7.25 -1.37
CA LEU A 25 -1.40 8.46 -1.75
C LEU A 25 -2.63 8.66 -0.87
N VAL A 26 -3.45 7.63 -0.67
CA VAL A 26 -4.65 7.74 0.18
C VAL A 26 -4.30 8.04 1.64
N LYS A 27 -3.29 7.37 2.22
CA LYS A 27 -2.84 7.63 3.59
C LYS A 27 -2.16 9.00 3.74
N SER A 28 -1.50 9.51 2.70
CA SER A 28 -0.88 10.84 2.72
C SER A 28 -1.86 12.00 2.52
N VAL A 29 -3.08 11.77 2.00
CA VAL A 29 -4.15 12.80 2.01
C VAL A 29 -4.46 13.27 3.44
N GLY A 30 -4.36 12.37 4.43
CA GLY A 30 -4.49 12.73 5.85
C GLY A 30 -3.39 13.69 6.33
N VAL A 31 -2.18 13.60 5.77
CA VAL A 31 -1.07 14.52 6.03
C VAL A 31 -1.36 15.88 5.40
N VAL A 32 -1.83 15.93 4.14
CA VAL A 32 -2.21 17.17 3.46
C VAL A 32 -3.36 17.88 4.20
N ALA A 33 -4.37 17.14 4.64
CA ALA A 33 -5.46 17.66 5.46
C ALA A 33 -4.95 18.21 6.80
N SER A 34 -3.97 17.54 7.43
CA SER A 34 -3.32 18.01 8.67
C SER A 34 -2.55 19.32 8.47
N VAL A 35 -1.86 19.48 7.33
CA VAL A 35 -1.12 20.70 6.97
C VAL A 35 -2.07 21.87 6.75
N ILE A 36 -3.22 21.64 6.11
CA ILE A 36 -4.23 22.69 5.84
C ILE A 36 -4.93 23.13 7.13
N PHE A 37 -5.21 22.20 8.06
CA PHE A 37 -5.94 22.50 9.30
C PHE A 37 -5.04 23.08 10.40
N PHE A 38 -3.77 22.67 10.51
CA PHE A 38 -2.84 23.14 11.53
C PHE A 38 -1.87 24.19 10.98
N ARG A 39 -2.38 25.41 10.77
CA ARG A 39 -1.73 26.59 10.13
C ARG A 39 -0.28 26.93 10.57
N ARG A 40 0.29 26.39 11.67
CA ARG A 40 1.69 26.67 12.13
C ARG A 40 2.37 25.59 13.00
N ARG A 41 1.74 24.46 13.34
CA ARG A 41 2.39 23.44 14.18
C ARG A 41 3.01 22.36 13.28
N THR A 42 4.34 22.28 13.28
CA THR A 42 5.12 21.29 12.52
C THR A 42 5.09 19.89 13.13
N TRP A 43 4.90 19.77 14.44
CA TRP A 43 4.81 18.49 15.16
C TRP A 43 3.70 17.52 14.67
N PRO A 44 2.44 17.94 14.43
CA PRO A 44 1.40 17.05 13.90
C PRO A 44 1.69 16.58 12.47
N ILE A 45 2.41 17.36 11.66
CA ILE A 45 2.81 16.98 10.30
C ILE A 45 3.90 15.90 10.37
N ALA A 46 4.89 16.07 11.24
CA ALA A 46 5.94 15.08 11.46
C ALA A 46 5.36 13.76 11.98
N LEU A 47 4.42 13.81 12.93
CA LEU A 47 3.75 12.62 13.45
C LEU A 47 2.84 11.95 12.42
N SER A 48 2.02 12.71 11.69
CA SER A 48 1.11 12.15 10.69
C SER A 48 1.88 11.54 9.52
N THR A 49 2.97 12.19 9.10
CA THR A 49 3.86 11.66 8.05
C THR A 49 4.56 10.40 8.53
N GLY A 50 5.11 10.38 9.74
CA GLY A 50 5.78 9.20 10.30
C GLY A 50 4.84 8.00 10.42
N PHE A 51 3.65 8.20 10.99
CA PHE A 51 2.65 7.14 11.15
C PHE A 51 2.07 6.68 9.81
N GLY A 52 1.69 7.62 8.93
CA GLY A 52 1.12 7.33 7.62
C GLY A 52 2.12 6.61 6.70
N ALA A 53 3.37 7.07 6.66
CA ALA A 53 4.42 6.43 5.87
C ALA A 53 4.79 5.05 6.42
N GLY A 54 4.90 4.90 7.75
CA GLY A 54 5.20 3.61 8.38
C GLY A 54 4.10 2.56 8.15
N ALA A 55 2.84 2.95 8.29
CA ALA A 55 1.71 2.07 8.03
C ALA A 55 1.63 1.63 6.57
N ALA A 56 1.78 2.56 5.63
CA ALA A 56 1.77 2.26 4.21
C ALA A 56 2.97 1.38 3.81
N TYR A 57 4.17 1.64 4.36
CA TYR A 57 5.34 0.79 4.13
C TYR A 57 5.12 -0.65 4.61
N ALA A 58 4.49 -0.83 5.79
CA ALA A 58 4.18 -2.15 6.31
C ALA A 58 3.10 -2.90 5.51
N ASP A 59 2.15 -2.19 4.87
CA ASP A 59 1.19 -2.77 3.92
C ASP A 59 1.88 -3.19 2.61
N CYS A 60 2.80 -2.35 2.10
CA CYS A 60 3.58 -2.67 0.91
C CYS A 60 4.49 -3.88 1.13
N ASP A 61 5.22 -3.93 2.25
CA ASP A 61 6.12 -5.04 2.56
C ASP A 61 5.36 -6.38 2.67
N ARG A 62 4.14 -6.39 3.22
CA ARG A 62 3.26 -7.58 3.21
C ARG A 62 2.82 -8.00 1.81
N SER A 63 2.63 -7.03 0.92
CA SER A 63 2.27 -7.31 -0.47
C SER A 63 3.43 -7.97 -1.23
N PHE A 64 4.69 -7.61 -0.92
CA PHE A 64 5.88 -8.25 -1.48
C PHE A 64 6.21 -9.59 -0.82
N ASN A 65 6.08 -9.69 0.51
CA ASN A 65 6.36 -10.89 1.28
C ASN A 65 5.16 -11.33 2.14
N PRO A 66 4.15 -11.99 1.54
CA PRO A 66 2.94 -12.41 2.25
C PRO A 66 3.19 -13.48 3.35
N ALA A 67 4.35 -14.15 3.33
CA ALA A 67 4.74 -15.11 4.38
C ALA A 67 5.29 -14.45 5.65
N ARG A 68 5.50 -13.12 5.65
CA ARG A 68 6.03 -12.38 6.81
C ARG A 68 4.99 -12.19 7.93
N ILE A 69 3.75 -12.61 7.72
CA ILE A 69 2.63 -12.43 8.64
C ILE A 69 2.43 -13.75 9.42
N PRO A 70 2.69 -13.77 10.74
CA PRO A 70 2.46 -14.98 11.53
C PRO A 70 0.95 -15.32 11.55
N GLY A 71 0.61 -16.55 11.15
CA GLY A 71 -0.75 -17.10 11.27
C GLY A 71 -1.67 -16.96 10.05
N THR A 72 -1.23 -16.41 8.91
CA THR A 72 -2.06 -16.30 7.70
C THR A 72 -1.77 -17.39 6.66
N ARG A 73 -2.82 -17.97 6.06
CA ARG A 73 -2.70 -18.86 4.89
C ARG A 73 -2.88 -18.05 3.61
N ILE A 74 -1.91 -18.14 2.70
CA ILE A 74 -1.98 -17.48 1.39
C ILE A 74 -2.91 -18.31 0.51
N ILE A 75 -4.15 -17.86 0.33
CA ILE A 75 -5.06 -18.43 -0.66
C ILE A 75 -4.66 -17.85 -2.03
N PRO A 76 -4.28 -18.69 -3.02
CA PRO A 76 -3.96 -18.20 -4.35
C PRO A 76 -5.17 -17.46 -4.94
N GLN A 77 -4.95 -16.33 -5.61
CA GLN A 77 -6.00 -15.46 -6.15
C GLN A 77 -6.94 -16.17 -7.15
N SER A 78 -6.55 -17.34 -7.67
CA SER A 78 -7.39 -18.20 -8.49
C SER A 78 -8.57 -18.83 -7.74
N GLU A 79 -8.47 -18.99 -6.41
CA GLU A 79 -9.47 -19.71 -5.60
C GLU A 79 -10.53 -18.77 -4.99
N VAL A 80 -10.22 -17.48 -4.83
CA VAL A 80 -11.17 -16.45 -4.34
C VAL A 80 -12.14 -15.99 -5.44
N LYS A 81 -11.85 -16.30 -6.72
CA LYS A 81 -12.64 -15.88 -7.88
C LYS A 81 -13.48 -17.00 -8.50
N GLN A 82 -13.67 -18.12 -7.77
CA GLN A 82 -14.63 -19.16 -8.15
C GLN A 82 -15.99 -18.93 -7.49
#